data_AF-A0AAV1ADP1-F1
#
_entry.id   AF-A0AAV1ADP1-F1
#
_cell.length_a   1.000
_cell.length_b   1.000
_cell.length_c   1.000
_cell.angle_alpha   90.00
_cell.angle_beta   90.00
_cell.angle_gamma   90.00
#
_symmetry.space_group_name_H-M   'P 1'
#
loop_
_entity.id
_entity.type
_entity.pdbx_description
1 polymer ?
#
loop_
_entity_poly.entity_id
_entity_poly.type
_entity_poly.pdbx_seq_one_letter_code
_entity_poly.pdbx_strand_id
1 'polypeptide(L)'
;MLVNTTATTPISCEVKLHRSICTELQGLIDRILHIILSIESARPNCALAIQTLCSLHFTLDKAKLVIKHCSESSRLFLAITSQKIVSRCEKIRVSFELYLDQIRNTVPIPLASEICAILEDLRDTKFSLEFEDETRKVLVSLLEKEFPDSASKENAELEAIQIAALRLDMKSPISLLEEKENLKKQIEKVKNANKKEKELLEYLLYLLIKYENFI
;
A
#
# COMPACT_ATOMS: atom_id res chain seq x y z
N MET A 1 33.94 -7.14 21.79
CA MET A 1 33.35 -6.85 20.46
C MET A 1 31.97 -6.29 20.69
N LEU A 2 31.76 -5.02 20.38
CA LEU A 2 30.51 -4.29 20.59
C LEU A 2 29.50 -4.74 19.52
N VAL A 3 28.38 -5.31 19.96
CA VAL A 3 27.24 -5.60 19.08
C VAL A 3 26.42 -4.33 18.97
N ASN A 4 26.53 -3.63 17.84
CA ASN A 4 25.68 -2.50 17.50
C ASN A 4 24.24 -2.98 17.34
N THR A 5 23.41 -2.69 18.34
CA THR A 5 21.95 -2.82 18.25
C THR A 5 21.45 -1.64 17.43
N THR A 6 21.21 -1.84 16.14
CA THR A 6 20.47 -0.87 15.33
C THR A 6 19.00 -0.94 15.74
N ALA A 7 18.61 -0.05 16.65
CA ALA A 7 17.21 0.27 16.90
C ALA A 7 16.59 0.66 15.57
N THR A 8 15.70 -0.18 15.05
CA THR A 8 14.92 0.14 13.86
C THR A 8 13.88 1.15 14.32
N THR A 9 14.12 2.41 14.01
CA THR A 9 13.19 3.51 14.23
C THR A 9 11.84 3.11 13.63
N PRO A 10 10.72 3.20 14.36
CA PRO A 10 9.42 2.93 13.78
C PRO A 10 9.26 3.90 12.62
N ILE A 11 9.06 3.36 11.42
CA ILE A 11 8.70 4.14 10.25
C ILE A 11 7.32 4.72 10.58
N SER A 12 7.30 5.90 11.19
CA SER A 12 6.11 6.73 11.36
C SER A 12 5.75 7.26 9.97
N CYS A 13 5.25 6.38 9.11
CA CYS A 13 4.59 6.75 7.88
C CYS A 13 3.26 7.37 8.27
N GLU A 14 3.16 8.68 8.17
CA GLU A 14 1.87 9.36 8.14
C GLU A 14 1.20 8.97 6.81
N VAL A 15 0.54 7.80 6.82
CA VAL A 15 -0.14 7.24 5.65
C VAL A 15 -1.29 8.17 5.30
N LYS A 16 -1.19 8.82 4.14
CA LYS A 16 -2.11 9.87 3.67
C LYS A 16 -3.50 9.35 3.30
N LEU A 17 -3.57 8.14 2.75
CA LEU A 17 -4.78 7.43 2.30
C LEU A 17 -4.53 5.92 2.48
N HIS A 18 -5.54 5.09 2.72
CA HIS A 18 -5.38 3.66 3.10
C HIS A 18 -4.80 3.42 4.49
N ARG A 19 -4.99 4.34 5.45
CA ARG A 19 -4.44 4.20 6.81
C ARG A 19 -4.83 2.88 7.44
N SER A 20 -6.10 2.47 7.34
CA SER A 20 -6.59 1.19 7.88
C SER A 20 -5.81 0.01 7.30
N ILE A 21 -5.74 -0.11 5.97
CA ILE A 21 -5.04 -1.20 5.28
C ILE A 21 -3.56 -1.24 5.65
N CYS A 22 -2.89 -0.09 5.68
CA CYS A 22 -1.48 -0.02 6.03
C CYS A 22 -1.23 -0.36 7.51
N THR A 23 -2.13 0.05 8.41
CA THR A 23 -2.05 -0.31 9.84
C THR A 23 -2.26 -1.80 10.06
N GLU A 24 -3.25 -2.41 9.39
CA GLU A 24 -3.47 -3.86 9.43
C GLU A 24 -2.24 -4.61 8.92
N LEU A 25 -1.71 -4.21 7.76
CA LEU A 25 -0.53 -4.84 7.19
C LEU A 25 0.72 -4.66 8.08
N GLN A 26 0.89 -3.49 8.69
CA GLN A 26 1.98 -3.25 9.63
C GLN A 26 1.85 -4.13 10.88
N GLY A 27 0.64 -4.29 11.42
CA GLY A 27 0.39 -5.18 12.55
C GLY A 27 0.79 -6.62 12.25
N LEU A 28 0.50 -7.12 11.05
CA LEU A 28 0.95 -8.44 10.60
C LEU A 28 2.48 -8.52 10.51
N ILE A 29 3.14 -7.51 9.93
CA ILE A 29 4.61 -7.44 9.83
C ILE A 29 5.23 -7.50 11.23
N ASP A 30 4.75 -6.68 12.16
CA ASP A 30 5.34 -6.56 13.50
C ASP A 30 5.26 -7.89 14.27
N ARG A 31 4.13 -8.59 14.14
CA ARG A 31 3.93 -9.89 14.79
C ARG A 31 4.82 -10.98 14.21
N ILE A 32 5.00 -11.01 12.89
CA ILE A 32 5.92 -11.96 12.26
C ILE A 32 7.37 -11.64 12.65
N LEU A 33 7.75 -10.35 12.67
CA LEU A 33 9.08 -9.92 13.10
C LEU A 33 9.36 -10.25 14.57
N HIS A 34 8.34 -10.29 15.42
CA HIS A 34 8.49 -10.70 16.82
C HIS A 34 9.01 -12.13 16.96
N ILE A 35 8.59 -13.05 16.08
CA ILE A 35 8.95 -14.47 16.15
C ILE A 35 10.07 -14.88 15.18
N ILE A 36 10.48 -14.00 14.26
CA ILE A 36 11.39 -14.35 13.16
C ILE A 36 12.76 -14.85 13.67
N LEU A 37 13.29 -14.23 14.71
CA LEU A 37 14.57 -14.63 15.31
C LEU A 37 14.49 -16.00 15.99
N SER A 38 13.34 -16.32 16.59
CA SER A 38 13.08 -17.64 17.18
C SER A 38 12.98 -18.71 16.09
N ILE A 39 12.35 -18.41 14.95
CA ILE A 39 12.31 -19.29 13.78
C ILE A 39 13.72 -19.55 13.24
N GLU A 40 14.53 -18.50 13.09
CA GLU A 40 15.93 -18.61 12.64
C GLU A 40 16.76 -19.46 13.62
N SER A 41 16.57 -19.25 14.92
CA SER A 41 17.27 -19.96 15.99
C SER A 41 16.89 -21.44 16.07
N ALA A 42 15.70 -21.82 15.60
CA ALA A 42 15.29 -23.22 15.45
C ALA A 42 16.09 -23.97 14.37
N ARG A 43 16.92 -23.26 13.58
CA ARG A 43 17.85 -23.81 12.57
C ARG A 43 17.14 -24.77 11.60
N PRO A 44 16.31 -24.26 10.68
CA PRO A 44 15.72 -25.07 9.62
C PRO A 44 16.82 -25.86 8.89
N ASN A 45 16.80 -27.19 9.02
CA ASN A 45 17.93 -28.06 8.69
C ASN A 45 17.80 -28.75 7.31
N CYS A 46 16.73 -28.46 6.56
CA CYS A 46 16.52 -28.97 5.22
C CYS A 46 16.37 -27.84 4.20
N ALA A 47 16.73 -28.11 2.95
CA ALA A 47 16.72 -27.10 1.87
C ALA A 47 15.34 -26.44 1.69
N LEU A 48 14.26 -27.24 1.83
CA LEU A 48 12.89 -26.74 1.75
C LEU A 48 12.60 -25.73 2.88
N ALA A 49 12.95 -26.05 4.12
CA ALA A 49 12.70 -25.17 5.27
C ALA A 49 13.50 -23.86 5.17
N ILE A 50 14.74 -23.91 4.68
CA ILE A 50 15.55 -22.71 4.39
C ILE A 50 14.88 -21.87 3.31
N GLN A 51 14.43 -22.49 2.23
CA GLN A 51 13.74 -21.79 1.13
C GLN A 51 12.44 -21.13 1.60
N THR A 52 11.65 -21.81 2.44
CA THR A 52 10.44 -21.26 3.04
C THR A 52 10.75 -20.04 3.90
N LEU A 53 11.78 -20.10 4.76
CA LEU A 53 12.19 -18.96 5.59
C LEU A 53 12.68 -17.77 4.74
N CYS A 54 13.47 -18.02 3.69
CA CYS A 54 13.86 -16.98 2.74
C CYS A 54 12.64 -16.34 2.05
N SER A 55 11.65 -17.15 1.70
CA SER A 55 10.41 -16.67 1.07
C SER A 55 9.55 -15.83 2.02
N LEU A 56 9.54 -16.16 3.31
CA LEU A 56 8.92 -15.36 4.37
C LEU A 56 9.58 -13.98 4.47
N HIS A 57 10.93 -13.92 4.54
CA HIS A 57 11.69 -12.67 4.56
C HIS A 57 11.43 -11.80 3.33
N PHE A 58 11.45 -12.39 2.13
CA PHE A 58 11.14 -11.66 0.91
C PHE A 58 9.70 -11.12 0.90
N THR A 59 8.76 -11.83 1.52
CA THR A 59 7.38 -11.38 1.65
C THR A 59 7.24 -10.24 2.66
N LEU A 60 8.01 -10.26 3.76
CA LEU A 60 8.11 -9.12 4.69
C LEU A 60 8.63 -7.86 3.97
N ASP A 61 9.65 -7.99 3.13
CA ASP A 61 10.18 -6.86 2.36
C ASP A 61 9.17 -6.32 1.34
N LYS A 62 8.40 -7.20 0.69
CA LYS A 62 7.27 -6.79 -0.17
C LYS A 62 6.21 -6.03 0.61
N ALA A 63 5.86 -6.48 1.82
CA ALA A 63 4.88 -5.83 2.68
C ALA A 63 5.32 -4.42 3.07
N LYS A 64 6.58 -4.27 3.51
CA LYS A 64 7.19 -2.97 3.79
C LYS A 64 7.19 -2.05 2.57
N LEU A 65 7.45 -2.60 1.38
CA LEU A 65 7.41 -1.83 0.14
C LEU A 65 6.00 -1.32 -0.20
N VAL A 66 4.95 -2.10 0.08
CA VAL A 66 3.56 -1.65 -0.10
C VAL A 66 3.23 -0.48 0.84
N ILE A 67 3.61 -0.56 2.12
CA ILE A 67 3.39 0.53 3.08
C ILE A 67 4.15 1.79 2.64
N LYS A 68 5.42 1.65 2.26
CA LYS A 68 6.23 2.76 1.73
C LYS A 68 5.61 3.38 0.46
N HIS A 69 5.06 2.56 -0.43
CA HIS A 69 4.36 3.07 -1.61
C HIS A 69 3.11 3.88 -1.23
N CYS A 70 2.35 3.46 -0.22
CA CYS A 70 1.16 4.18 0.23
C CYS A 70 1.48 5.51 0.95
N SER A 71 2.67 5.66 1.52
CA SER A 71 3.08 6.93 2.16
C SER A 71 3.69 7.93 1.18
N GLU A 72 4.43 7.45 0.18
CA GLU A 72 5.11 8.31 -0.80
C GLU A 72 4.26 8.72 -2.00
N SER A 73 3.16 8.01 -2.28
CA SER A 73 2.35 8.27 -3.48
C SER A 73 1.34 9.41 -3.27
N SER A 74 0.88 9.97 -4.39
CA SER A 74 -0.22 10.94 -4.43
C SER A 74 -1.52 10.33 -3.87
N ARG A 75 -2.30 11.14 -3.15
CA ARG A 75 -3.64 10.76 -2.66
C ARG A 75 -4.59 10.42 -3.81
N LEU A 76 -4.62 11.24 -4.87
CA LEU A 76 -5.42 10.95 -6.07
C LEU A 76 -5.03 9.63 -6.71
N PHE A 77 -3.73 9.39 -6.88
CA PHE A 77 -3.23 8.15 -7.45
C PHE A 77 -3.60 6.93 -6.60
N LEU A 78 -3.46 7.03 -5.28
CA LEU A 78 -3.84 5.97 -4.35
C LEU A 78 -5.35 5.72 -4.31
N ALA A 79 -6.18 6.75 -4.47
CA ALA A 79 -7.63 6.58 -4.55
C ALA A 79 -8.01 5.73 -5.78
N ILE A 80 -7.44 6.05 -6.94
CA ILE A 80 -7.68 5.32 -8.20
C ILE A 80 -7.14 3.89 -8.15
N THR A 81 -5.96 3.70 -7.55
CA THR A 81 -5.27 2.40 -7.49
C THR A 81 -5.59 1.57 -6.25
N SER A 82 -6.52 2.03 -5.41
CA SER A 82 -6.96 1.40 -4.15
C SER A 82 -7.20 -0.11 -4.25
N GLN A 83 -7.97 -0.59 -5.23
CA GLN A 83 -8.19 -2.03 -5.42
C GLN A 83 -6.91 -2.81 -5.72
N LYS A 84 -5.94 -2.22 -6.43
CA LYS A 84 -4.64 -2.85 -6.68
C LYS A 84 -3.84 -2.96 -5.38
N ILE A 85 -3.94 -1.99 -4.48
CA ILE A 85 -3.31 -2.02 -3.16
C ILE A 85 -3.92 -3.12 -2.30
N VAL A 86 -5.25 -3.20 -2.20
CA VAL A 86 -5.96 -4.28 -1.49
C VAL A 86 -5.53 -5.64 -2.03
N SER A 87 -5.56 -5.83 -3.36
CA SER A 87 -5.15 -7.09 -3.99
C SER A 87 -3.70 -7.46 -3.67
N ARG A 88 -2.79 -6.48 -3.59
CA ARG A 88 -1.40 -6.72 -3.18
C ARG A 88 -1.32 -7.15 -1.70
N CYS A 89 -2.06 -6.49 -0.82
CA CYS A 89 -2.08 -6.83 0.61
C CYS A 89 -2.65 -8.23 0.85
N GLU A 90 -3.75 -8.59 0.18
CA GLU A 90 -4.33 -9.95 0.25
C GLU A 90 -3.35 -11.01 -0.23
N LYS A 91 -2.64 -10.78 -1.35
CA LYS A 91 -1.61 -11.72 -1.83
C LYS A 91 -0.47 -11.89 -0.83
N ILE A 92 -0.08 -10.81 -0.15
CA ILE A 92 0.95 -10.85 0.89
C ILE A 92 0.46 -11.64 2.10
N ARG A 93 -0.77 -11.38 2.58
CA ARG A 93 -1.40 -12.11 3.70
C ARG A 93 -1.47 -13.61 3.42
N VAL A 94 -1.96 -14.00 2.23
CA VAL A 94 -1.99 -15.41 1.79
C VAL A 94 -0.59 -16.01 1.72
N SER A 95 0.41 -15.25 1.28
CA SER A 95 1.80 -15.73 1.25
C SER A 95 2.36 -15.94 2.65
N PHE A 96 2.07 -15.03 3.60
CA PHE A 96 2.43 -15.22 5.01
C PHE A 96 1.78 -16.47 5.58
N GLU A 97 0.47 -16.67 5.36
CA GLU A 97 -0.25 -17.85 5.82
C GLU A 97 0.41 -19.14 5.31
N LEU A 98 0.72 -19.20 4.00
CA LEU A 98 1.39 -20.34 3.39
C LEU A 98 2.75 -20.65 4.03
N TYR A 99 3.62 -19.65 4.17
CA TYR A 99 4.99 -19.89 4.65
C TYR A 99 5.03 -20.16 6.15
N LEU A 100 4.19 -19.51 6.95
CA LEU A 100 4.07 -19.78 8.38
C LEU A 100 3.50 -21.17 8.65
N ASP A 101 2.49 -21.62 7.90
CA ASP A 101 1.93 -22.97 8.03
C ASP A 101 2.98 -24.05 7.73
N GLN A 102 3.84 -23.83 6.73
CA GLN A 102 4.97 -24.71 6.43
C GLN A 102 6.02 -24.70 7.55
N ILE A 103 6.40 -23.53 8.06
CA ILE A 103 7.40 -23.39 9.14
C ILE A 103 6.91 -24.05 10.42
N ARG A 104 5.61 -23.94 10.75
CA ARG A 104 5.00 -24.53 11.95
C ARG A 104 5.39 -26.00 12.15
N ASN A 105 5.46 -26.77 11.08
CA ASN A 105 5.74 -28.22 11.14
C ASN A 105 7.23 -28.54 11.30
N THR A 106 8.10 -27.53 11.29
CA THR A 106 9.56 -27.67 11.32
C THR A 106 10.22 -27.07 12.57
N VAL A 107 9.42 -26.50 13.47
CA VAL A 107 9.90 -25.81 14.69
C VAL A 107 9.43 -26.53 15.96
N PRO A 108 10.06 -26.27 17.12
CA PRO A 108 9.59 -26.79 18.40
C PRO A 108 8.15 -26.38 18.74
N ILE A 109 7.44 -27.22 19.49
CA ILE A 109 6.02 -27.06 19.84
C ILE A 109 5.67 -25.67 20.40
N PRO A 110 6.46 -25.06 21.31
CA PRO A 110 6.14 -23.72 21.82
C PRO A 110 6.06 -22.67 20.71
N LEU A 111 7.04 -22.67 19.79
CA LEU A 111 7.08 -21.76 18.66
C LEU A 111 5.98 -22.07 17.63
N ALA A 112 5.67 -23.36 17.43
CA ALA A 112 4.54 -23.76 16.59
C ALA A 112 3.20 -23.21 17.12
N SER A 113 3.02 -23.14 18.44
CA SER A 113 1.83 -22.55 19.07
C SER A 113 1.74 -21.04 18.85
N GLU A 114 2.86 -20.32 18.93
CA GLU A 114 2.92 -18.88 18.60
C GLU A 114 2.56 -18.63 17.14
N ILE A 115 3.08 -19.47 16.23
CA ILE A 115 2.74 -19.41 14.80
C ILE A 115 1.25 -19.65 14.57
N CYS A 116 0.62 -20.60 15.28
CA CYS A 116 -0.83 -20.82 15.18
C CYS A 116 -1.64 -19.57 15.50
N ALA A 117 -1.29 -18.84 16.56
CA ALA A 117 -1.98 -17.60 16.90
C ALA A 117 -1.85 -16.55 15.78
N ILE A 118 -0.67 -16.42 15.15
CA ILE A 118 -0.49 -15.52 14.00
C ILE A 118 -1.33 -15.97 12.80
N LEU A 119 -1.42 -17.29 12.54
CA LEU A 119 -2.23 -17.84 11.45
C LEU A 119 -3.73 -17.56 11.65
N GLU A 120 -4.23 -17.59 12.88
CA GLU A 120 -5.62 -17.25 13.19
C GLU A 120 -5.91 -15.78 12.84
N ASP A 121 -5.07 -14.86 13.32
CA ASP A 121 -5.25 -13.44 13.01
C ASP A 121 -5.06 -13.12 11.52
N LEU A 122 -4.17 -13.82 10.83
CA LEU A 122 -4.01 -13.71 9.37
C LEU A 122 -5.30 -14.10 8.63
N ARG A 123 -6.08 -15.05 9.16
CA ARG A 123 -7.37 -15.45 8.57
C ARG A 123 -8.48 -14.46 8.87
N ASP A 124 -8.40 -13.82 10.04
CA ASP A 124 -9.39 -12.84 10.49
C ASP A 124 -9.16 -11.44 9.90
N THR A 125 -7.93 -11.14 9.47
CA THR A 125 -7.59 -9.87 8.83
C THR A 125 -8.33 -9.70 7.50
N LYS A 126 -9.01 -8.56 7.35
CA LYS A 126 -9.68 -8.15 6.11
C LYS A 126 -9.21 -6.77 5.69
N PHE A 127 -8.69 -6.64 4.47
CA PHE A 127 -8.35 -5.34 3.91
C PHE A 127 -9.58 -4.70 3.26
N SER A 128 -10.14 -3.66 3.88
CA SER A 128 -11.35 -2.95 3.42
C SER A 128 -11.10 -1.48 3.09
N LEU A 129 -11.86 -0.94 2.13
CA LEU A 129 -11.76 0.41 1.56
C LEU A 129 -12.98 1.29 1.88
N GLU A 130 -13.72 1.02 2.96
CA GLU A 130 -15.08 1.53 3.22
C GLU A 130 -15.32 3.04 2.94
N PHE A 131 -14.32 3.92 3.10
CA PHE A 131 -14.47 5.36 2.85
C PHE A 131 -14.07 5.83 1.44
N GLU A 132 -13.32 5.02 0.70
CA GLU A 132 -12.57 5.46 -0.48
C GLU A 132 -13.21 4.99 -1.80
N ASP A 133 -14.22 4.12 -1.71
CA ASP A 133 -14.87 3.53 -2.89
C ASP A 133 -15.64 4.56 -3.72
N GLU A 134 -16.33 5.52 -3.09
CA GLU A 134 -17.08 6.56 -3.82
C GLU A 134 -16.18 7.57 -4.54
N THR A 135 -15.12 8.05 -3.87
CA THR A 135 -14.12 8.93 -4.51
C THR A 135 -13.46 8.24 -5.69
N ARG A 136 -13.13 6.96 -5.53
CA ARG A 136 -12.57 6.16 -6.60
C ARG A 136 -13.55 6.02 -7.76
N LYS A 137 -14.83 5.67 -7.52
CA LYS A 137 -15.83 5.51 -8.58
C LYS A 137 -15.92 6.74 -9.47
N VAL A 138 -15.94 7.93 -8.86
CA VAL A 138 -15.97 9.20 -9.58
C VAL A 138 -14.72 9.38 -10.46
N LEU A 139 -13.53 9.17 -9.89
CA LEU A 139 -12.27 9.33 -10.63
C LEU A 139 -12.10 8.28 -11.75
N VAL A 140 -12.47 7.02 -11.49
CA VAL A 140 -12.41 5.95 -12.51
C VAL A 140 -13.42 6.21 -13.62
N SER A 141 -14.64 6.65 -13.28
CA SER A 141 -15.65 7.00 -14.29
C SER A 141 -15.16 8.13 -15.19
N LEU A 142 -14.47 9.14 -14.63
CA LEU A 142 -13.86 10.21 -15.44
C LEU A 142 -12.85 9.66 -16.45
N LEU A 143 -12.02 8.70 -16.03
CA LEU A 143 -10.95 8.12 -16.86
C LEU A 143 -11.46 7.18 -17.96
N GLU A 144 -12.58 6.49 -17.70
CA GLU A 144 -13.14 5.49 -18.62
C GLU A 144 -14.20 6.07 -19.57
N LYS A 145 -14.80 7.21 -19.21
CA LYS A 145 -15.92 7.81 -19.95
C LYS A 145 -15.44 8.51 -21.24
N GLU A 146 -16.15 8.24 -22.32
CA GLU A 146 -16.07 9.03 -23.55
C GLU A 146 -17.01 10.24 -23.46
N PHE A 147 -16.53 11.39 -23.91
CA PHE A 147 -17.27 12.66 -23.84
C PHE A 147 -17.68 13.12 -25.24
N PRO A 148 -18.94 13.55 -25.44
CA PRO A 148 -19.44 13.98 -26.74
C PRO A 148 -18.78 15.27 -27.23
N ASP A 149 -18.34 16.13 -26.32
CA ASP A 149 -17.70 17.41 -26.61
C ASP A 149 -16.73 17.81 -25.49
N SER A 150 -15.96 18.89 -25.71
CA SER A 150 -15.01 19.39 -24.71
C SER A 150 -15.71 19.96 -23.47
N ALA A 151 -16.86 20.62 -23.62
CA ALA A 151 -17.55 21.28 -22.50
C ALA A 151 -18.06 20.26 -21.47
N SER A 152 -18.63 19.16 -21.92
CA SER A 152 -19.07 18.04 -21.09
C SER A 152 -17.91 17.36 -20.37
N LYS A 153 -16.75 17.23 -21.04
CA LYS A 153 -15.52 16.74 -20.42
C LYS A 153 -15.04 17.67 -19.31
N GLU A 154 -14.97 18.97 -19.57
CA GLU A 154 -14.50 19.96 -18.59
C GLU A 154 -15.38 20.00 -17.33
N ASN A 155 -16.70 19.93 -17.51
CA ASN A 155 -17.63 19.87 -16.38
C ASN A 155 -17.41 18.60 -15.54
N ALA A 156 -17.22 17.44 -16.17
CA ALA A 156 -16.96 16.18 -15.46
C ALA A 156 -15.59 16.17 -14.76
N GLU A 157 -14.56 16.74 -15.40
CA GLU A 157 -13.24 16.91 -14.79
C GLU A 157 -13.31 17.77 -13.53
N LEU A 158 -13.98 18.93 -13.62
CA LEU A 158 -14.14 19.85 -12.50
C LEU A 158 -14.92 19.19 -11.35
N GLU A 159 -16.06 18.57 -11.65
CA GLU A 159 -16.89 17.88 -10.65
C GLU A 159 -16.10 16.76 -9.95
N ALA A 160 -15.40 15.92 -10.71
CA ALA A 160 -14.62 14.83 -10.16
C ALA A 160 -13.50 15.32 -9.23
N ILE A 161 -12.80 16.39 -9.62
CA ILE A 161 -11.71 16.96 -8.84
C ILE A 161 -12.21 17.66 -7.59
N GLN A 162 -13.35 18.36 -7.66
CA GLN A 162 -13.97 18.93 -6.47
C GLN A 162 -14.37 17.83 -5.49
N ILE A 163 -15.06 16.78 -5.95
CA ILE A 163 -15.42 15.64 -5.09
C ILE A 163 -14.17 15.00 -4.47
N ALA A 164 -13.13 14.76 -5.26
CA ALA A 164 -11.89 14.17 -4.77
C ALA A 164 -11.16 15.06 -3.77
N ALA A 165 -11.04 16.36 -4.04
CA ALA A 165 -10.38 17.29 -3.14
C ALA A 165 -11.12 17.45 -1.81
N LEU A 166 -12.46 17.44 -1.84
CA LEU A 166 -13.27 17.45 -0.63
C LEU A 166 -13.05 16.19 0.22
N ARG A 167 -12.98 15.01 -0.42
CA ARG A 167 -12.91 13.71 0.26
C ARG A 167 -11.50 13.31 0.71
N LEU A 168 -10.48 13.79 -0.01
CA LEU A 168 -9.06 13.49 0.25
C LEU A 168 -8.36 14.60 1.04
N ASP A 169 -9.13 15.52 1.61
CA ASP A 169 -8.66 16.65 2.43
C ASP A 169 -7.56 17.46 1.72
N MET A 170 -7.86 17.90 0.49
CA MET A 170 -6.93 18.67 -0.36
C MET A 170 -7.38 20.14 -0.55
N LYS A 171 -8.33 20.63 0.26
CA LYS A 171 -8.92 21.97 0.09
C LYS A 171 -8.00 23.11 0.52
N SER A 172 -6.97 22.84 1.32
CA SER A 172 -6.05 23.90 1.73
C SER A 172 -5.02 24.16 0.62
N PRO A 173 -4.57 25.42 0.42
CA PRO A 173 -3.51 25.72 -0.54
C PRO A 173 -2.23 24.90 -0.30
N ILE A 174 -1.91 24.62 0.97
CA ILE A 174 -0.75 23.82 1.38
C ILE A 174 -0.93 22.37 0.94
N SER A 175 -2.07 21.73 1.28
CA SER A 175 -2.34 20.34 0.90
C SER A 175 -2.39 20.14 -0.61
N LEU A 176 -2.90 21.12 -1.36
CA LEU A 176 -2.94 21.08 -2.82
C LEU A 176 -1.53 21.18 -3.42
N LEU A 177 -0.67 22.05 -2.86
CA LEU A 177 0.72 22.19 -3.30
C LEU A 177 1.53 20.92 -2.98
N GLU A 178 1.36 20.34 -1.80
CA GLU A 178 1.97 19.05 -1.44
C GLU A 178 1.56 17.93 -2.38
N GLU A 179 0.28 17.87 -2.74
CA GLU A 179 -0.22 16.84 -3.67
C GLU A 179 0.39 17.00 -5.07
N LYS A 180 0.47 18.23 -5.60
CA LYS A 180 1.15 18.52 -6.86
C LYS A 180 2.62 18.10 -6.83
N GLU A 181 3.33 18.39 -5.74
CA GLU A 181 4.73 18.00 -5.57
C GLU A 181 4.90 16.47 -5.46
N ASN A 182 3.98 15.76 -4.80
CA ASN A 182 3.99 14.29 -4.77
C ASN A 182 3.81 13.70 -6.18
N LEU A 183 2.87 14.24 -6.96
CA LEU A 183 2.66 13.81 -8.34
C LEU A 183 3.91 14.02 -9.20
N LYS A 184 4.54 15.21 -9.14
CA LYS A 184 5.79 15.49 -9.87
C LYS A 184 6.90 14.50 -9.51
N LYS A 185 7.16 14.30 -8.22
CA LYS A 185 8.15 13.32 -7.73
C LYS A 185 7.83 11.90 -8.20
N GLN A 186 6.56 11.53 -8.25
CA GLN A 186 6.14 10.21 -8.72
C GLN A 186 6.35 10.06 -10.23
N ILE A 187 6.03 11.08 -11.03
CA ILE A 187 6.27 11.12 -12.48
C ILE A 187 7.76 10.94 -12.80
N GLU A 188 8.65 11.60 -12.05
CA GLU A 188 10.11 11.47 -12.20
C GLU A 188 10.61 10.06 -11.88
N LYS A 189 10.00 9.39 -10.91
CA LYS A 189 10.37 8.02 -10.50
C LYS A 189 9.87 6.94 -11.46
N VAL A 190 8.80 7.20 -12.22
CA VAL A 190 8.23 6.19 -13.13
C VAL A 190 9.19 5.95 -14.30
N LYS A 191 9.80 4.75 -14.31
CA LYS A 191 10.64 4.28 -15.42
C LYS A 191 9.83 4.18 -16.71
N ASN A 192 10.49 4.38 -17.85
CA ASN A 192 9.89 4.35 -19.21
C ASN A 192 9.04 3.10 -19.53
N ALA A 193 9.21 1.99 -18.80
CA ALA A 193 8.45 0.76 -19.01
C ALA A 193 6.96 0.86 -18.60
N ASN A 194 6.57 1.82 -17.77
CA ASN A 194 5.19 1.93 -17.25
C ASN A 194 4.44 3.15 -17.81
N LYS A 195 4.35 3.22 -19.14
CA LYS A 195 3.79 4.36 -19.89
C LYS A 195 2.39 4.77 -19.40
N LYS A 196 1.50 3.81 -19.17
CA LYS A 196 0.13 4.08 -18.69
C LYS A 196 0.08 4.71 -17.30
N GLU A 197 0.97 4.30 -16.40
CA GLU A 197 1.05 4.88 -15.06
C GLU A 197 1.54 6.33 -15.14
N LYS A 198 2.54 6.59 -15.99
CA LYS A 198 3.04 7.94 -16.23
C LYS A 198 1.97 8.86 -16.82
N GLU A 199 1.26 8.40 -17.86
CA GLU A 199 0.15 9.14 -18.49
C GLU A 199 -0.95 9.48 -17.47
N LEU A 200 -1.29 8.53 -16.59
CA LEU A 200 -2.25 8.77 -15.53
C LEU A 200 -1.77 9.85 -14.56
N LEU A 201 -0.52 9.77 -14.08
CA LEU A 201 0.03 10.76 -13.15
C LEU A 201 0.11 12.16 -13.77
N GLU A 202 0.53 12.25 -15.04
CA GLU A 202 0.57 13.50 -15.80
C GLU A 202 -0.84 14.10 -15.95
N TYR A 203 -1.84 13.26 -16.21
CA TYR A 203 -3.23 13.70 -16.29
C TYR A 203 -3.76 14.19 -14.95
N LEU A 204 -3.49 13.50 -13.83
CA LEU A 204 -3.87 13.95 -12.49
C LEU A 204 -3.21 15.29 -12.14
N LEU A 205 -1.94 15.49 -12.50
CA LEU A 205 -1.26 16.76 -12.30
C LEU A 205 -1.88 17.87 -13.14
N TYR A 206 -2.21 17.60 -14.41
CA TYR A 206 -2.93 18.53 -15.28
C TYR A 206 -4.24 18.98 -14.65
N LEU A 207 -5.04 18.06 -14.14
CA LEU A 207 -6.32 18.37 -13.50
C LEU A 207 -6.15 19.30 -12.29
N LEU A 208 -5.18 19.03 -11.42
CA LEU A 208 -4.90 19.88 -10.26
C LEU A 208 -4.39 21.26 -10.64
N ILE A 209 -3.69 21.42 -11.77
CA ILE A 209 -3.22 22.72 -12.25
C ILE A 209 -4.39 23.49 -12.89
N LYS A 210 -5.16 22.83 -13.76
CA LYS A 210 -6.26 23.46 -14.50
C LYS A 210 -7.36 23.99 -13.57
N TYR A 211 -7.72 23.22 -12.54
CA TYR A 211 -8.87 23.52 -11.69
C TYR A 211 -8.47 24.06 -10.31
N GLU A 212 -7.21 24.46 -10.10
CA GLU A 212 -6.71 24.88 -8.78
C GLU A 212 -7.52 26.01 -8.12
N ASN A 213 -8.05 26.94 -8.92
CA ASN A 213 -8.85 28.06 -8.42
C ASN A 213 -10.29 27.68 -8.03
N PHE A 214 -10.69 26.44 -8.29
CA PHE A 214 -12.03 25.91 -8.03
C PHE A 214 -12.04 24.77 -7.00
N ILE A 215 -10.88 24.46 -6.42
CA ILE A 215 -10.67 23.46 -5.36
C ILE A 215 -10.65 24.17 -4.01
#